data_AF-A0A1B6J577-F1
#
_entry.id   AF-A0A1B6J577-F1
#
_cell.length_a   1.000
_cell.length_b   1.000
_cell.length_c   1.000
_cell.angle_alpha   90.00
_cell.angle_beta   90.00
_cell.angle_gamma   90.00
#
_symmetry.space_group_name_H-M   'P 1'
#
loop_
_entity.id
_entity.type
_entity.pdbx_description
1 polymer ?
#
loop_
_entity_poly.entity_id
_entity_poly.type
_entity_poly.pdbx_seq_one_letter_code
_entity_poly.pdbx_strand_id
1 'polypeptide(L)'
;MLTPSFNISQTNEHLIINIQAPYTQLKDVEINALESEFWFYSSPYFLRLHFPCEIIGEDEPPASFNVDKGEFEIRLCKKVTGQHFPDLDLLGTLLAPKKQEKTIKPSIEVVSGSLEEEEEDDDEDVDEWLIDQELPPTQAETEVLFNAPKYGFGNLTHGVFRQVKSEFQEIIDLPEPDTTPAAQREELRKKEEDRKFCSDHYLADYMESEVLEEYLVYSPPWLSKAFGTVKLTDVEKESLKKLGNKEFLLSKEDKVAVWLSLVDIVFAYAYNHRTTLGENTVESAWTINKLSATLSWFANHSSIHGVVVSCFRRLLTYSLYRHWDLAQLVLKDTISILKLGRRQVLKCLLEVHSLFNHSEPRYLLNQLYISDYCIWLQRA
;
A
#
# COMPACT_ATOMS: atom_id res chain seq x y z
N MET A 1 2.52 7.22 10.89
CA MET A 1 1.30 6.45 11.21
C MET A 1 0.10 7.36 11.12
N LEU A 2 -1.05 6.83 10.69
CA LEU A 2 -2.26 7.62 10.44
C LEU A 2 -3.36 7.30 11.41
N THR A 3 -4.04 8.33 11.91
CA THR A 3 -5.30 8.17 12.62
C THR A 3 -6.40 7.87 11.58
N PRO A 4 -6.94 6.64 11.53
CA PRO A 4 -8.03 6.30 10.62
C PRO A 4 -9.27 7.13 10.96
N SER A 5 -10.20 7.27 10.00
CA SER A 5 -11.53 7.78 10.34
C SER A 5 -12.26 6.73 11.17
N PHE A 6 -12.86 7.12 12.29
CA PHE A 6 -13.57 6.18 13.16
C PHE A 6 -14.86 6.78 13.71
N ASN A 7 -15.77 5.89 14.09
CA ASN A 7 -17.03 6.23 14.77
C ASN A 7 -17.25 5.27 15.93
N ILE A 8 -17.76 5.78 17.05
CA ILE A 8 -18.00 5.01 18.25
C ILE A 8 -19.47 5.10 18.59
N SER A 9 -20.09 3.95 18.80
CA SER A 9 -21.45 3.83 19.31
C SER A 9 -21.46 2.91 20.52
N GLN A 10 -22.53 2.97 21.33
CA GLN A 10 -22.64 2.15 22.52
C GLN A 10 -24.03 1.52 22.65
N THR A 11 -24.06 0.32 23.22
CA THR A 11 -25.27 -0.36 23.69
C THR A 11 -25.23 -0.45 25.22
N ASN A 12 -26.21 -1.12 25.83
CA ASN A 12 -26.20 -1.36 27.27
C ASN A 12 -25.00 -2.20 27.72
N GLU A 13 -24.50 -3.10 26.86
CA GLU A 13 -23.47 -4.07 27.24
C GLU A 13 -22.12 -3.81 26.56
N HIS A 14 -22.12 -3.19 25.37
CA HIS A 14 -20.93 -3.13 24.51
C HIS A 14 -20.67 -1.72 23.99
N LEU A 15 -19.40 -1.40 23.74
CA LEU A 15 -18.96 -0.33 22.86
C LEU A 15 -18.68 -0.92 21.48
N ILE A 16 -19.10 -0.23 20.43
CA ILE A 16 -18.91 -0.63 19.04
C ILE A 16 -18.08 0.46 18.36
N ILE A 17 -16.87 0.11 17.97
CA ILE A 17 -15.93 1.01 17.30
C ILE A 17 -15.85 0.59 15.83
N ASN A 18 -16.21 1.51 14.95
CA ASN A 18 -16.12 1.36 13.51
C ASN A 18 -14.90 2.14 13.00
N ILE A 19 -13.89 1.47 12.46
CA ILE A 19 -12.63 2.06 12.01
C ILE A 19 -12.50 1.89 10.50
N GLN A 20 -12.44 2.97 9.75
CA GLN A 20 -12.22 2.96 8.31
C GLN A 20 -10.72 2.92 7.99
N ALA A 21 -10.25 1.74 7.58
CA ALA A 21 -8.85 1.47 7.28
C ALA A 21 -8.73 0.61 5.99
N PRO A 22 -9.04 1.18 4.79
CA PRO A 22 -9.13 0.42 3.55
C PRO A 22 -7.77 -0.08 3.01
N TYR A 23 -6.66 0.53 3.46
CA TYR A 23 -5.30 0.23 3.02
C TYR A 23 -4.52 -0.63 4.03
N THR A 24 -5.22 -1.31 4.95
CA THR A 24 -4.65 -2.22 5.96
C THR A 24 -4.19 -3.55 5.37
N GLN A 25 -3.20 -4.18 6.00
CA GLN A 25 -2.90 -5.60 5.82
C GLN A 25 -3.55 -6.41 6.94
N LEU A 26 -4.58 -7.23 6.61
CA LEU A 26 -5.36 -8.01 7.59
C LEU A 26 -4.55 -8.99 8.45
N LYS A 27 -3.31 -9.31 8.07
CA LYS A 27 -2.44 -10.21 8.84
C LYS A 27 -1.71 -9.50 9.98
N ASP A 28 -1.52 -8.20 9.85
CA ASP A 28 -0.72 -7.37 10.76
C ASP A 28 -1.65 -6.39 11.49
N VAL A 29 -2.84 -6.87 11.86
CA VAL A 29 -3.81 -6.12 12.65
C VAL A 29 -3.62 -6.50 14.10
N GLU A 30 -3.22 -5.54 14.91
CA GLU A 30 -3.09 -5.68 16.35
C GLU A 30 -4.18 -4.84 17.02
N ILE A 31 -4.96 -5.48 17.89
CA ILE A 31 -6.06 -4.84 18.62
C ILE A 31 -5.92 -5.20 20.09
N ASN A 32 -5.76 -4.18 20.93
CA ASN A 32 -5.65 -4.35 22.38
C ASN A 32 -6.64 -3.44 23.08
N ALA A 33 -7.29 -3.96 24.11
CA ALA A 33 -8.21 -3.22 24.95
C ALA A 33 -7.83 -3.46 26.42
N LEU A 34 -7.42 -2.41 27.13
CA LEU A 34 -6.98 -2.50 28.51
C LEU A 34 -7.58 -1.38 29.34
N GLU A 35 -8.39 -1.74 30.34
CA GLU A 35 -9.00 -0.83 31.30
C GLU A 35 -9.74 0.36 30.68
N SER A 36 -9.08 1.50 30.46
CA SER A 36 -9.69 2.67 29.83
C SER A 36 -9.03 3.02 28.50
N GLU A 37 -8.22 2.14 27.94
CA GLU A 37 -7.49 2.35 26.70
C GLU A 37 -7.85 1.31 25.64
N PHE A 38 -7.86 1.75 24.40
CA PHE A 38 -8.02 0.91 23.23
C PHE A 38 -6.99 1.28 22.17
N TRP A 39 -6.30 0.28 21.66
CA TRP A 39 -5.21 0.42 20.72
C TRP A 39 -5.56 -0.41 19.48
N PHE A 40 -5.51 0.21 18.32
CA PHE A 40 -5.61 -0.44 17.03
C PHE A 40 -4.39 -0.05 16.21
N TYR A 41 -3.65 -1.04 15.76
CA TYR A 41 -2.52 -0.85 14.88
C TYR A 41 -2.66 -1.76 13.67
N SER A 42 -2.54 -1.16 12.49
CA SER A 42 -2.30 -1.89 11.26
C SER A 42 -1.77 -0.94 10.21
N SER A 43 -0.49 -1.11 9.83
CA SER A 43 0.20 -0.23 8.88
C SER A 43 -0.70 0.08 7.67
N PRO A 44 -0.88 1.36 7.30
CA PRO A 44 -0.27 2.59 7.86
C PRO A 44 -0.99 3.20 9.08
N TYR A 45 -2.07 2.58 9.56
CA TYR A 45 -2.99 3.13 10.55
C TYR A 45 -2.58 2.82 11.99
N PHE A 46 -2.76 3.82 12.85
CA PHE A 46 -2.64 3.72 14.29
C PHE A 46 -3.75 4.55 14.93
N LEU A 47 -4.50 3.92 15.83
CA LEU A 47 -5.54 4.57 16.61
C LEU A 47 -5.39 4.17 18.07
N ARG A 48 -5.18 5.16 18.94
CA ARG A 48 -5.22 4.99 20.39
C ARG A 48 -6.34 5.85 20.96
N LEU A 49 -7.24 5.23 21.70
CA LEU A 49 -8.38 5.87 22.33
C LEU A 49 -8.31 5.71 23.86
N HIS A 50 -8.64 6.77 24.58
CA HIS A 50 -8.80 6.79 26.02
C HIS A 50 -10.29 7.02 26.35
N PHE A 51 -10.91 6.02 26.95
CA PHE A 51 -12.31 6.06 27.35
C PHE A 51 -12.51 6.71 28.73
N PRO A 52 -13.67 7.35 28.95
CA PRO A 52 -14.02 7.92 30.26
C PRO A 52 -14.36 6.86 31.31
N CYS A 53 -14.68 5.64 30.90
CA CYS A 53 -15.06 4.54 31.77
C CYS A 53 -14.28 3.27 31.39
N GLU A 54 -14.28 2.30 32.31
CA GLU A 54 -13.51 1.08 32.14
C GLU A 54 -14.26 0.05 31.28
N ILE A 55 -13.51 -0.56 30.37
CA ILE A 55 -13.85 -1.74 29.57
C ILE A 55 -13.18 -2.97 30.17
N ILE A 56 -13.68 -4.15 29.79
CA ILE A 56 -13.05 -5.42 30.16
C ILE A 56 -11.77 -5.55 29.34
N GLY A 57 -10.66 -5.85 30.01
CA GLY A 57 -9.39 -6.10 29.36
C GLY A 57 -9.47 -7.37 28.52
N GLU A 58 -9.33 -7.24 27.21
CA GLU A 58 -9.32 -8.33 26.25
C GLU A 58 -8.15 -8.12 25.29
N ASP A 59 -7.22 -9.07 25.29
CA ASP A 59 -6.23 -9.20 24.23
C ASP A 59 -6.95 -9.79 23.02
N GLU A 60 -6.88 -9.12 21.85
CA GLU A 60 -7.62 -9.47 20.63
C GLU A 60 -9.16 -9.51 20.80
N PRO A 61 -9.82 -8.36 21.06
CA PRO A 61 -11.26 -8.30 21.14
C PRO A 61 -11.93 -8.69 19.81
N PRO A 62 -13.18 -9.18 19.84
CA PRO A 62 -13.87 -9.64 18.65
C PRO A 62 -14.03 -8.50 17.63
N ALA A 63 -13.36 -8.66 16.49
CA ALA A 63 -13.37 -7.73 15.37
C ALA A 63 -13.87 -8.41 14.10
N SER A 64 -14.67 -7.69 13.31
CA SER A 64 -15.10 -8.11 11.98
C SER A 64 -14.70 -7.07 10.93
N PHE A 65 -14.21 -7.52 9.78
CA PHE A 65 -13.80 -6.61 8.70
C PHE A 65 -14.79 -6.65 7.54
N ASN A 66 -15.34 -5.50 7.19
CA ASN A 66 -16.20 -5.32 6.04
C ASN A 66 -15.35 -4.96 4.81
N VAL A 67 -15.13 -5.94 3.94
CA VAL A 67 -14.31 -5.81 2.72
C VAL A 67 -14.86 -4.77 1.74
N ASP A 68 -16.18 -4.62 1.66
CA ASP A 68 -16.81 -3.71 0.70
C ASP A 68 -16.61 -2.23 1.10
N LYS A 69 -16.56 -1.96 2.41
CA LYS A 69 -16.38 -0.60 2.96
C LYS A 69 -14.95 -0.29 3.41
N GLY A 70 -14.11 -1.30 3.58
CA GLY A 70 -12.78 -1.15 4.20
C GLY A 70 -12.88 -0.72 5.67
N GLU A 71 -13.86 -1.26 6.41
CA GLU A 71 -14.22 -0.85 7.77
C GLU A 71 -14.11 -2.03 8.75
N PHE A 72 -13.43 -1.84 9.88
CA PHE A 72 -13.43 -2.77 11.01
C PHE A 72 -14.55 -2.41 11.97
N GLU A 73 -15.39 -3.37 12.33
CA GLU A 73 -16.33 -3.27 13.45
C GLU A 73 -15.78 -4.07 14.62
N ILE A 74 -15.42 -3.38 15.71
CA ILE A 74 -14.82 -3.94 16.91
C ILE A 74 -15.80 -3.78 18.07
N ARG A 75 -16.05 -4.87 18.82
CA ARG A 75 -16.99 -4.87 19.94
C ARG A 75 -16.26 -5.08 21.25
N LEU A 76 -16.28 -4.06 22.11
CA LEU A 76 -15.64 -4.10 23.44
C LEU A 76 -16.71 -4.24 24.53
N CYS A 77 -16.49 -5.12 25.50
CA CYS A 77 -17.39 -5.31 26.63
C CYS A 77 -17.17 -4.22 27.70
N LYS A 78 -18.26 -3.65 28.22
CA LYS A 78 -18.21 -2.69 29.34
C LYS A 78 -17.93 -3.43 30.64
N LYS A 79 -17.10 -2.86 31.53
CA LYS A 79 -16.85 -3.45 32.86
C LYS A 79 -18.11 -3.47 33.74
N VAL A 80 -18.95 -2.44 33.62
CA VAL A 80 -20.25 -2.37 34.31
C VAL A 80 -21.37 -2.37 33.28
N THR A 81 -22.18 -3.43 33.28
CA THR A 81 -23.34 -3.56 32.40
C THR A 81 -24.34 -2.44 32.64
N GLY A 82 -24.79 -1.77 31.58
CA GLY A 82 -25.72 -0.64 31.62
C GLY A 82 -25.06 0.72 31.92
N GLN A 83 -23.74 0.78 32.15
CA GLN A 83 -23.03 2.03 32.33
C GLN A 83 -22.98 2.81 31.01
N HIS A 84 -23.43 4.07 31.04
CA HIS A 84 -23.36 4.97 29.90
C HIS A 84 -22.00 5.65 29.84
N PHE A 85 -21.33 5.61 28.69
CA PHE A 85 -20.07 6.30 28.44
C PHE A 85 -20.40 7.70 27.92
N PRO A 86 -20.09 8.79 28.64
CA PRO A 86 -20.34 10.14 28.17
C PRO A 86 -19.38 10.52 27.03
N ASP A 87 -19.74 11.57 26.28
CA ASP A 87 -18.86 12.30 25.37
C ASP A 87 -18.14 11.46 24.29
N LEU A 88 -18.74 10.35 23.86
CA LEU A 88 -18.20 9.50 22.80
C LEU A 88 -18.15 10.20 21.42
N ASP A 89 -18.91 11.28 21.26
CA ASP A 89 -18.92 12.16 20.09
C ASP A 89 -17.79 13.21 20.11
N LEU A 90 -17.17 13.46 21.26
CA LEU A 90 -16.02 14.34 21.40
C LEU A 90 -14.72 13.59 21.08
N LEU A 91 -14.55 13.22 19.80
CA LEU A 91 -13.44 12.39 19.32
C LEU A 91 -12.05 12.92 19.73
N GLY A 92 -11.85 14.24 19.76
CA GLY A 92 -10.59 14.85 20.21
C GLY A 92 -10.26 14.60 21.69
N THR A 93 -11.28 14.49 22.55
CA THR A 93 -11.11 14.15 23.98
C THR A 93 -10.71 12.69 24.14
N LEU A 94 -11.17 11.81 23.25
CA LEU A 94 -10.82 10.38 23.27
C LEU A 94 -9.41 10.11 22.72
N LEU A 95 -8.89 10.97 21.83
CA LEU A 95 -7.54 10.83 21.29
C LEU A 95 -6.46 11.39 22.23
N ALA A 96 -6.82 12.33 23.10
CA ALA A 96 -5.90 12.97 24.03
C ALA A 96 -5.66 12.09 25.27
N PRO A 97 -4.42 11.98 25.77
CA PRO A 97 -4.15 11.32 27.04
C PRO A 97 -4.83 12.05 28.20
N LYS A 98 -5.20 11.31 29.24
CA LYS A 98 -5.68 11.90 30.50
C LYS A 98 -4.54 12.73 31.10
N LYS A 99 -4.62 14.07 31.01
CA LYS A 99 -3.76 14.94 31.80
C LYS A 99 -3.99 14.60 33.27
N GLN A 100 -2.96 14.09 33.95
CA GLN A 100 -2.98 14.05 35.41
C GLN A 100 -3.14 15.50 35.89
N GLU A 101 -4.22 15.79 36.61
CA GLU A 101 -4.39 17.06 37.29
C GLU A 101 -3.29 17.17 38.35
N LYS A 102 -2.17 17.83 38.03
CA LYS A 102 -1.22 18.29 39.04
C LYS A 102 -2.00 19.23 39.95
N THR A 103 -2.42 18.72 41.12
CA THR A 103 -3.06 19.49 42.17
C THR A 103 -2.02 20.47 42.70
N ILE A 104 -1.99 21.68 42.14
CA ILE A 104 -1.18 22.78 42.66
C ILE A 104 -1.75 23.12 44.04
N LYS A 105 -1.18 22.54 45.10
CA LYS A 105 -1.37 23.01 46.46
C LYS A 105 -0.59 24.33 46.60
N PRO A 106 -1.22 25.48 46.87
CA PRO A 106 -0.47 26.68 47.21
C PRO A 106 0.05 26.56 48.65
N SER A 107 1.31 26.20 48.85
CA SER A 107 1.98 26.26 50.15
C SER A 107 2.59 27.65 50.36
N ILE A 108 1.92 28.49 51.16
CA ILE A 108 2.60 29.57 51.88
C ILE A 108 3.19 28.92 53.14
N GLU A 109 4.50 28.80 53.18
CA GLU A 109 5.22 28.22 54.32
C GLU A 109 5.93 29.32 55.13
N VAL A 110 5.53 29.45 56.39
CA VAL A 110 6.19 30.32 57.38
C VAL A 110 7.27 29.48 58.07
N VAL A 111 8.49 30.00 58.02
CA VAL A 111 9.75 29.43 58.54
C VAL A 111 9.60 28.76 59.92
N SER A 112 9.68 27.42 59.97
CA SER A 112 10.36 26.71 61.07
C SER A 112 10.58 25.22 60.77
N GLY A 113 11.85 24.85 60.52
CA GLY A 113 12.45 23.62 61.06
C GLY A 113 12.36 22.33 60.24
N SER A 114 13.57 21.78 59.99
CA SER A 114 13.93 20.40 59.59
C SER A 114 13.79 20.04 58.10
N LEU A 115 14.94 19.88 57.46
CA LEU A 115 15.15 19.30 56.14
C LEU A 115 15.04 17.77 56.25
N GLU A 116 14.05 17.18 55.59
CA GLU A 116 14.12 15.82 55.06
C GLU A 116 13.91 15.96 53.54
N GLU A 117 14.94 15.60 52.77
CA GLU A 117 14.89 15.53 51.31
C GLU A 117 14.05 14.28 50.95
N GLU A 118 12.82 14.50 50.49
CA GLU A 118 12.07 13.48 49.76
C GLU A 118 12.60 13.45 48.32
N GLU A 119 13.02 12.27 47.86
CA GLU A 119 13.39 12.01 46.46
C GLU A 119 12.17 12.27 45.58
N GLU A 120 12.27 13.24 44.66
CA GLU A 120 11.34 13.38 43.54
C GLU A 120 11.58 12.20 42.59
N ASP A 121 10.68 11.22 42.58
CA ASP A 121 10.60 10.20 41.54
C ASP A 121 10.35 10.92 40.20
N ASP A 122 11.35 10.87 39.32
CA ASP A 122 11.29 11.26 37.91
C ASP A 122 10.34 10.30 37.14
N ASP A 123 9.03 10.56 37.20
CA ASP A 123 8.01 9.99 36.30
C ASP A 123 8.06 10.67 34.90
N GLU A 124 9.24 10.99 34.36
CA GLU A 124 9.40 11.66 33.06
C GLU A 124 9.49 10.70 31.84
N ASP A 125 9.53 9.38 32.04
CA ASP A 125 9.79 8.40 30.95
C ASP A 125 8.54 7.80 30.27
N VAL A 126 7.32 8.03 30.76
CA VAL A 126 6.11 7.38 30.18
C VAL A 126 5.56 8.14 28.97
N ASP A 127 5.82 9.45 28.88
CA ASP A 127 5.21 10.32 27.85
C ASP A 127 5.99 10.34 26.51
N GLU A 128 7.20 9.78 26.44
CA GLU A 128 8.08 9.86 25.26
C GLU A 128 7.60 9.00 24.06
N TRP A 129 6.59 8.14 24.24
CA TRP A 129 6.05 7.25 23.20
C TRP A 129 4.69 7.68 22.64
N LEU A 130 4.16 8.86 22.99
CA LEU A 130 2.89 9.34 22.45
C LEU A 130 3.07 9.94 21.05
N ILE A 131 2.52 9.24 20.05
CA ILE A 131 2.36 9.77 18.70
C ILE A 131 1.14 10.70 18.69
N ASP A 132 1.34 11.96 18.31
CA ASP A 132 0.24 12.92 18.13
C ASP A 132 -0.75 12.42 17.06
N GLN A 133 -2.02 12.29 17.44
CA GLN A 133 -3.11 11.81 16.60
C GLN A 133 -4.02 12.97 16.16
N GLU A 134 -4.09 13.22 14.86
CA GLU A 134 -4.99 14.23 14.28
C GLU A 134 -6.07 13.57 13.43
N LEU A 135 -7.33 13.99 13.62
CA LEU A 135 -8.45 13.53 12.80
C LEU A 135 -8.32 14.06 11.36
N PRO A 136 -8.70 13.27 10.34
CA PRO A 136 -8.74 13.77 8.97
C PRO A 136 -9.70 14.96 8.83
N PRO A 137 -9.35 15.99 8.03
CA PRO A 137 -10.14 17.22 7.91
C PRO A 137 -11.50 17.01 7.22
N THR A 138 -12.53 17.76 7.65
CA THR A 138 -13.95 17.57 7.26
C THR A 138 -14.42 18.52 6.14
N GLN A 139 -15.19 17.96 5.17
CA GLN A 139 -16.12 18.57 4.19
C GLN A 139 -15.64 19.59 3.13
N ALA A 140 -14.62 20.42 3.36
CA ALA A 140 -14.13 21.34 2.31
C ALA A 140 -13.43 20.63 1.13
N GLU A 141 -13.08 19.35 1.31
CA GLU A 141 -12.32 18.56 0.33
C GLU A 141 -13.18 17.87 -0.74
N THR A 142 -14.51 17.78 -0.56
CA THR A 142 -15.38 16.97 -1.42
C THR A 142 -15.48 17.51 -2.86
N GLU A 143 -15.43 18.84 -3.07
CA GLU A 143 -15.35 19.44 -4.41
C GLU A 143 -13.97 19.29 -5.04
N VAL A 144 -12.91 19.28 -4.24
CA VAL A 144 -11.52 19.09 -4.70
C VAL A 144 -11.29 17.64 -5.17
N LEU A 145 -11.97 16.67 -4.57
CA LEU A 145 -11.92 15.24 -4.94
C LEU A 145 -12.49 14.98 -6.36
N PHE A 146 -13.52 15.72 -6.79
CA PHE A 146 -14.12 15.52 -8.13
C PHE A 146 -13.16 15.84 -9.29
N ASN A 147 -12.27 16.80 -9.10
CA ASN A 147 -11.24 17.19 -10.07
C ASN A 147 -9.85 16.66 -9.73
N ALA A 148 -9.73 15.82 -8.69
CA ALA A 148 -8.45 15.28 -8.30
C ALA A 148 -7.87 14.40 -9.43
N PRO A 149 -6.54 14.45 -9.66
CA PRO A 149 -5.87 13.51 -10.53
C PRO A 149 -6.17 12.07 -10.12
N LYS A 150 -6.61 11.27 -11.08
CA LYS A 150 -6.91 9.85 -10.87
C LYS A 150 -5.72 8.97 -11.24
N TYR A 151 -5.68 7.79 -10.65
CA TYR A 151 -4.65 6.76 -10.85
C TYR A 151 -5.23 5.40 -10.42
N GLY A 152 -4.38 4.37 -10.31
CA GLY A 152 -4.83 3.00 -10.04
C GLY A 152 -5.41 2.32 -11.27
N PHE A 153 -5.92 1.11 -11.06
CA PHE A 153 -6.60 0.34 -12.10
C PHE A 153 -7.74 1.17 -12.72
N GLY A 154 -7.68 1.37 -14.04
CA GLY A 154 -8.72 2.08 -14.79
C GLY A 154 -8.96 3.53 -14.36
N ASN A 155 -7.99 4.18 -13.71
CA ASN A 155 -8.15 5.53 -13.15
C ASN A 155 -9.34 5.64 -12.18
N LEU A 156 -9.62 4.59 -11.41
CA LEU A 156 -10.76 4.54 -10.49
C LEU A 156 -10.44 5.13 -9.11
N THR A 157 -9.16 5.36 -8.81
CA THR A 157 -8.68 5.78 -7.48
C THR A 157 -8.12 7.19 -7.50
N HIS A 158 -8.24 7.92 -6.39
CA HIS A 158 -7.75 9.29 -6.17
C HIS A 158 -7.68 9.59 -4.66
N GLY A 159 -6.83 10.53 -4.23
CA GLY A 159 -6.83 11.07 -2.86
C GLY A 159 -6.17 10.20 -1.78
N VAL A 160 -5.53 9.10 -2.17
CA VAL A 160 -4.90 8.11 -1.26
C VAL A 160 -3.64 8.64 -0.62
N PHE A 161 -2.87 9.44 -1.36
CA PHE A 161 -1.55 9.90 -0.94
C PHE A 161 -1.61 11.13 -0.02
N ARG A 162 -2.75 11.80 0.10
CA ARG A 162 -2.93 12.89 1.08
C ARG A 162 -2.80 12.38 2.50
N GLN A 163 -3.27 11.17 2.75
CA GLN A 163 -3.24 10.52 4.05
C GLN A 163 -1.92 9.75 4.22
N VAL A 164 -1.49 8.93 3.25
CA VAL A 164 -0.42 7.93 3.47
C VAL A 164 0.98 8.35 2.93
N LYS A 165 1.39 9.62 3.07
CA LYS A 165 2.58 10.12 2.35
C LYS A 165 3.89 9.34 2.60
N SER A 166 4.18 8.89 3.82
CA SER A 166 5.50 8.37 4.18
C SER A 166 5.83 7.01 3.57
N GLU A 167 4.95 6.02 3.69
CA GLU A 167 5.18 4.66 3.17
C GLU A 167 5.20 4.62 1.64
N PHE A 168 4.35 5.42 1.01
CA PHE A 168 4.26 5.44 -0.45
C PHE A 168 5.46 6.10 -1.14
N GLN A 169 6.21 6.99 -0.46
CA GLN A 169 7.42 7.61 -1.03
C GLN A 169 8.52 6.60 -1.36
N GLU A 170 8.51 5.42 -0.72
CA GLU A 170 9.51 4.38 -0.99
C GLU A 170 9.21 3.59 -2.26
N ILE A 171 7.94 3.55 -2.68
CA ILE A 171 7.48 2.71 -3.80
C ILE A 171 7.05 3.53 -5.02
N ILE A 172 6.69 4.80 -4.84
CA ILE A 172 6.24 5.70 -5.91
C ILE A 172 7.31 6.75 -6.20
N ASP A 173 7.67 6.89 -7.47
CA ASP A 173 8.62 7.88 -7.97
C ASP A 173 7.97 9.23 -8.31
N LEU A 174 6.65 9.25 -8.52
CA LEU A 174 5.86 10.46 -8.74
C LEU A 174 5.79 11.27 -7.44
N PRO A 175 6.36 12.50 -7.37
CA PRO A 175 6.50 13.22 -6.10
C PRO A 175 5.17 13.57 -5.42
N GLU A 176 4.17 13.99 -6.19
CA GLU A 176 2.85 14.35 -5.64
C GLU A 176 1.71 13.75 -6.49
N PRO A 177 1.33 12.48 -6.24
CA PRO A 177 0.34 11.79 -7.05
C PRO A 177 -1.06 12.41 -7.06
N ASP A 178 -1.47 12.98 -5.92
CA ASP A 178 -2.80 13.58 -5.70
C ASP A 178 -2.95 15.01 -6.23
N THR A 179 -1.87 15.63 -6.70
CA THR A 179 -1.88 16.99 -7.26
C THR A 179 -1.40 17.00 -8.71
N THR A 180 -0.61 16.00 -9.13
CA THR A 180 -0.04 15.95 -10.48
C THR A 180 -1.01 15.34 -11.50
N PRO A 181 -1.49 16.11 -12.50
CA PRO A 181 -2.40 15.61 -13.54
C PRO A 181 -1.74 14.57 -14.45
N ALA A 182 -2.52 13.60 -14.94
CA ALA A 182 -2.02 12.52 -15.81
C ALA A 182 -1.24 13.03 -17.04
N ALA A 183 -1.66 14.15 -17.63
CA ALA A 183 -1.01 14.76 -18.78
C ALA A 183 0.42 15.26 -18.51
N GLN A 184 0.75 15.60 -17.26
CA GLN A 184 2.08 16.09 -16.87
C GLN A 184 3.02 14.96 -16.44
N ARG A 185 2.48 13.81 -16.00
CA ARG A 185 3.25 12.69 -15.48
C ARG A 185 4.26 12.15 -16.48
N GLU A 186 3.90 12.09 -17.76
CA GLU A 186 4.81 11.60 -18.81
C GLU A 186 6.06 12.49 -18.91
N GLU A 187 5.91 13.80 -19.05
CA GLU A 187 7.04 14.71 -19.19
C GLU A 187 7.95 14.70 -17.95
N LEU A 188 7.36 14.74 -16.76
CA LEU A 188 8.10 14.68 -15.49
C LEU A 188 8.90 13.39 -15.36
N ARG A 189 8.26 12.25 -15.66
CA ARG A 189 8.92 10.95 -15.67
C ARG A 189 10.08 10.92 -16.65
N LYS A 190 9.90 11.44 -17.86
CA LYS A 190 10.98 11.44 -18.87
C LYS A 190 12.18 12.25 -18.39
N LYS A 191 11.96 13.41 -17.78
CA LYS A 191 13.02 14.26 -17.20
C LYS A 191 13.77 13.53 -16.08
N GLU A 192 13.06 12.83 -15.20
CA GLU A 192 13.71 12.07 -14.12
C GLU A 192 14.49 10.85 -14.65
N GLU A 193 13.96 10.15 -15.65
CA GLU A 193 14.65 9.06 -16.35
C GLU A 193 15.94 9.57 -17.03
N ASP A 194 15.89 10.69 -17.73
CA ASP A 194 17.08 11.30 -18.35
C ASP A 194 18.13 11.71 -17.31
N ARG A 195 17.69 12.20 -16.15
CA ARG A 195 18.58 12.57 -15.03
C ARG A 195 19.23 11.35 -14.36
N LYS A 196 18.49 10.24 -14.26
CA LYS A 196 18.94 9.01 -13.60
C LYS A 196 19.76 8.11 -14.52
N PHE A 197 19.62 8.24 -15.83
CA PHE A 197 20.37 7.46 -16.80
C PHE A 197 21.88 7.69 -16.61
N CYS A 198 22.64 6.60 -16.55
CA CYS A 198 24.09 6.63 -16.39
C CYS A 198 24.73 5.98 -17.61
N SER A 199 25.39 6.79 -18.44
CA SER A 199 26.09 6.32 -19.64
C SER A 199 27.20 5.34 -19.30
N ASP A 200 27.91 5.56 -18.21
CA ASP A 200 29.07 4.76 -17.82
C ASP A 200 28.63 3.36 -17.40
N HIS A 201 27.53 3.25 -16.64
CA HIS A 201 26.94 1.96 -16.27
C HIS A 201 26.44 1.21 -17.51
N TYR A 202 25.72 1.89 -18.40
CA TYR A 202 25.25 1.28 -19.65
C TYR A 202 26.43 0.78 -20.51
N LEU A 203 27.51 1.56 -20.61
CA LEU A 203 28.70 1.17 -21.35
C LEU A 203 29.43 0.00 -20.68
N ALA A 204 29.48 -0.04 -19.35
CA ALA A 204 30.05 -1.18 -18.62
C ALA A 204 29.30 -2.48 -18.97
N ASP A 205 27.97 -2.48 -18.85
CA ASP A 205 27.14 -3.66 -19.18
C ASP A 205 27.24 -4.07 -20.66
N TYR A 206 27.43 -3.10 -21.56
CA TYR A 206 27.63 -3.37 -22.98
C TYR A 206 29.01 -4.00 -23.27
N MET A 207 30.06 -3.59 -22.55
CA MET A 207 31.41 -4.10 -22.73
C MET A 207 31.63 -5.44 -22.02
N GLU A 208 30.93 -5.69 -20.92
CA GLU A 208 31.01 -6.91 -20.10
C GLU A 208 29.90 -7.91 -20.45
N SER A 209 29.72 -8.21 -21.74
CA SER A 209 28.63 -9.06 -22.22
C SER A 209 28.63 -10.49 -21.67
N GLU A 210 29.77 -10.98 -21.17
CA GLU A 210 29.92 -12.32 -20.57
C GLU A 210 29.01 -12.48 -19.33
N VAL A 211 28.81 -11.42 -18.54
CA VAL A 211 27.95 -11.43 -17.35
C VAL A 211 26.48 -11.61 -17.73
N LEU A 212 26.10 -11.24 -18.96
CA LEU A 212 24.73 -11.31 -19.45
C LEU A 212 24.39 -12.62 -20.15
N GLU A 213 25.39 -13.44 -20.49
CA GLU A 213 25.20 -14.61 -21.35
C GLU A 213 24.13 -15.55 -20.80
N GLU A 214 24.16 -15.83 -19.48
CA GLU A 214 23.19 -16.72 -18.83
C GLU A 214 21.74 -16.23 -18.97
N TYR A 215 21.50 -14.92 -18.86
CA TYR A 215 20.16 -14.34 -18.97
C TYR A 215 19.68 -14.23 -20.42
N LEU A 216 20.61 -14.07 -21.36
CA LEU A 216 20.31 -14.01 -22.80
C LEU A 216 19.96 -15.39 -23.37
N VAL A 217 20.64 -16.46 -22.92
CA VAL A 217 20.38 -17.83 -23.38
C VAL A 217 19.25 -18.52 -22.59
N TYR A 218 18.89 -18.01 -21.42
CA TYR A 218 17.79 -18.53 -20.62
C TYR A 218 16.50 -18.65 -21.42
N SER A 219 15.88 -19.83 -21.39
CA SER A 219 14.61 -20.11 -22.06
C SER A 219 13.48 -20.18 -21.04
N PRO A 220 12.72 -19.09 -20.82
CA PRO A 220 11.59 -19.11 -19.90
C PRO A 220 10.49 -20.07 -20.36
N PRO A 221 9.65 -20.54 -19.43
CA PRO A 221 8.67 -21.60 -19.69
C PRO A 221 7.67 -21.25 -20.80
N TRP A 222 7.28 -19.98 -20.96
CA TRP A 222 6.33 -19.54 -21.97
C TRP A 222 6.84 -19.61 -23.42
N LEU A 223 8.14 -19.82 -23.64
CA LEU A 223 8.69 -20.04 -24.99
C LEU A 223 8.60 -21.50 -25.44
N SER A 224 8.31 -22.42 -24.51
CA SER A 224 8.20 -23.84 -24.84
C SER A 224 6.97 -24.13 -25.70
N LYS A 225 7.18 -24.75 -26.87
CA LYS A 225 6.09 -25.20 -27.76
C LYS A 225 5.20 -26.28 -27.14
N ALA A 226 5.65 -26.89 -26.03
CA ALA A 226 4.86 -27.86 -25.27
C ALA A 226 3.85 -27.21 -24.31
N PHE A 227 3.78 -25.87 -24.26
CA PHE A 227 2.71 -25.18 -23.56
C PHE A 227 1.38 -25.46 -24.27
N GLY A 228 0.70 -26.52 -23.81
CA GLY A 228 -0.69 -26.77 -24.15
C GLY A 228 -1.61 -25.70 -23.54
N THR A 229 -2.89 -26.03 -23.40
CA THR A 229 -3.85 -25.11 -22.77
C THR A 229 -3.40 -24.75 -21.35
N VAL A 230 -3.10 -23.48 -21.11
CA VAL A 230 -2.73 -22.98 -19.78
C VAL A 230 -3.86 -23.27 -18.80
N LYS A 231 -3.51 -23.92 -17.68
CA LYS A 231 -4.42 -24.22 -16.58
C LYS A 231 -3.91 -23.54 -15.32
N LEU A 232 -4.85 -23.05 -14.52
CA LEU A 232 -4.56 -22.51 -13.20
C LEU A 232 -4.40 -23.67 -12.22
N THR A 233 -3.41 -23.55 -11.34
CA THR A 233 -3.20 -24.46 -10.22
C THR A 233 -4.30 -24.26 -9.16
N ASP A 234 -4.43 -25.20 -8.22
CA ASP A 234 -5.44 -25.03 -7.16
C ASP A 234 -5.08 -23.89 -6.21
N VAL A 235 -3.78 -23.66 -5.96
CA VAL A 235 -3.30 -22.49 -5.20
C VAL A 235 -3.71 -21.18 -5.89
N GLU A 236 -3.52 -21.08 -7.22
CA GLU A 236 -3.91 -19.90 -7.99
C GLU A 236 -5.43 -19.67 -7.94
N LYS A 237 -6.24 -20.73 -8.00
CA LYS A 237 -7.70 -20.62 -7.88
C LYS A 237 -8.12 -20.15 -6.49
N GLU A 238 -7.51 -20.66 -5.42
CA GLU A 238 -7.79 -20.21 -4.05
C GLU A 238 -7.41 -18.74 -3.86
N SER A 239 -6.27 -18.30 -4.41
CA SER A 239 -5.91 -16.88 -4.40
C SER A 239 -6.95 -16.00 -5.11
N LEU A 240 -7.46 -16.43 -6.27
CA LEU A 240 -8.50 -15.70 -6.98
C LEU A 240 -9.82 -15.64 -6.23
N LYS A 241 -10.20 -16.71 -5.50
CA LYS A 241 -11.40 -16.72 -4.65
C LYS A 241 -11.33 -15.65 -3.56
N LYS A 242 -10.15 -15.45 -2.96
CA LYS A 242 -9.93 -14.47 -1.89
C LYS A 242 -10.07 -13.01 -2.35
N LEU A 243 -9.84 -12.74 -3.63
CA LEU A 243 -9.98 -11.38 -4.20
C LEU A 243 -11.46 -10.96 -4.35
N GLY A 244 -12.40 -11.88 -4.18
CA GLY A 244 -13.82 -11.59 -4.31
C GLY A 244 -14.24 -11.30 -5.75
N ASN A 245 -15.32 -10.55 -5.89
CA ASN A 245 -15.92 -10.26 -7.19
C ASN A 245 -16.32 -8.78 -7.26
N LYS A 246 -15.84 -8.09 -8.29
CA LYS A 246 -16.08 -6.67 -8.53
C LYS A 246 -16.39 -6.44 -10.00
N GLU A 247 -17.37 -5.58 -10.27
CA GLU A 247 -17.68 -5.12 -11.62
C GLU A 247 -17.06 -3.75 -11.88
N PHE A 248 -16.42 -3.60 -13.05
CA PHE A 248 -15.70 -2.39 -13.42
C PHE A 248 -16.43 -1.65 -14.53
N LEU A 249 -16.91 -0.45 -14.23
CA LEU A 249 -17.51 0.46 -15.19
C LEU A 249 -16.42 1.35 -15.81
N LEU A 250 -15.81 0.87 -16.88
CA LEU A 250 -14.72 1.56 -17.57
C LEU A 250 -15.21 2.26 -18.85
N SER A 251 -14.80 3.52 -19.02
CA SER A 251 -14.93 4.24 -20.29
C SER A 251 -14.13 3.55 -21.41
N LYS A 252 -14.31 3.96 -22.67
CA LYS A 252 -13.52 3.38 -23.78
C LYS A 252 -12.05 3.74 -23.62
N GLU A 253 -11.78 4.96 -23.18
CA GLU A 253 -10.46 5.51 -22.93
C GLU A 253 -9.79 4.77 -21.77
N ASP A 254 -10.48 4.53 -20.66
CA ASP A 254 -9.94 3.80 -19.50
C ASP A 254 -9.66 2.33 -19.85
N LYS A 255 -10.51 1.69 -20.68
CA LYS A 255 -10.23 0.32 -21.17
C LYS A 255 -8.93 0.26 -21.96
N VAL A 256 -8.66 1.24 -22.82
CA VAL A 256 -7.39 1.32 -23.56
C VAL A 256 -6.23 1.51 -22.58
N ALA A 257 -6.37 2.41 -21.61
CA ALA A 257 -5.35 2.65 -20.59
C ALA A 257 -5.04 1.37 -19.77
N VAL A 258 -6.06 0.60 -19.39
CA VAL A 258 -5.92 -0.69 -18.68
C VAL A 258 -5.15 -1.70 -19.52
N TRP A 259 -5.47 -1.87 -20.80
CA TRP A 259 -4.71 -2.79 -21.66
C TRP A 259 -3.24 -2.35 -21.83
N LEU A 260 -2.98 -1.05 -21.99
CA LEU A 260 -1.63 -0.54 -22.18
C LEU A 260 -0.78 -0.66 -20.90
N SER A 261 -1.35 -0.35 -19.73
CA SER A 261 -0.66 -0.50 -18.46
C SER A 261 -0.47 -1.96 -18.04
N LEU A 262 -1.35 -2.88 -18.47
CA LEU A 262 -1.11 -4.32 -18.33
C LEU A 262 0.15 -4.76 -19.08
N VAL A 263 0.38 -4.26 -20.30
CA VAL A 263 1.61 -4.58 -21.07
C VAL A 263 2.86 -4.09 -20.32
N ASP A 264 2.81 -2.89 -19.74
CA ASP A 264 3.91 -2.30 -18.95
C ASP A 264 4.26 -3.17 -17.72
N ILE A 265 3.24 -3.61 -16.97
CA ILE A 265 3.43 -4.51 -15.80
C ILE A 265 3.97 -5.87 -16.23
N VAL A 266 3.43 -6.48 -17.30
CA VAL A 266 3.88 -7.78 -17.79
C VAL A 266 5.32 -7.71 -18.32
N PHE A 267 5.72 -6.59 -18.92
CA PHE A 267 7.12 -6.37 -19.31
C PHE A 267 8.05 -6.37 -18.09
N ALA A 268 7.70 -5.64 -17.04
CA ALA A 268 8.49 -5.60 -15.81
C ALA A 268 8.59 -6.98 -15.14
N TYR A 269 7.50 -7.76 -15.14
CA TYR A 269 7.51 -9.15 -14.69
C TYR A 269 8.42 -10.04 -15.56
N ALA A 270 8.32 -9.93 -16.89
CA ALA A 270 9.12 -10.73 -17.82
C ALA A 270 10.62 -10.44 -17.68
N TYR A 271 10.99 -9.17 -17.43
CA TYR A 271 12.36 -8.80 -17.10
C TYR A 271 12.81 -9.53 -15.83
N ASN A 272 12.07 -9.38 -14.73
CA ASN A 272 12.42 -9.99 -13.45
C ASN A 272 12.62 -11.49 -13.60
N HIS A 273 11.63 -12.20 -14.15
CA HIS A 273 11.69 -13.66 -14.29
C HIS A 273 12.89 -14.12 -15.13
N ARG A 274 13.27 -13.37 -16.18
CA ARG A 274 14.45 -13.68 -16.99
C ARG A 274 15.74 -13.44 -16.20
N THR A 275 15.87 -12.31 -15.53
CA THR A 275 17.09 -11.94 -14.81
C THR A 275 17.26 -12.63 -13.47
N THR A 276 16.24 -13.36 -13.02
CA THR A 276 16.33 -14.25 -11.87
C THR A 276 16.20 -15.73 -12.25
N LEU A 277 16.29 -16.04 -13.55
CA LEU A 277 16.26 -17.40 -14.10
C LEU A 277 15.03 -18.23 -13.67
N GLY A 278 13.92 -17.54 -13.38
CA GLY A 278 12.65 -18.12 -12.96
C GLY A 278 12.45 -18.25 -11.45
N GLU A 279 13.44 -17.90 -10.63
CA GLU A 279 13.35 -17.95 -9.17
C GLU A 279 13.40 -16.53 -8.59
N ASN A 280 12.36 -16.09 -7.89
CA ASN A 280 12.33 -14.72 -7.38
C ASN A 280 13.35 -14.48 -6.25
N THR A 281 13.81 -13.24 -6.14
CA THR A 281 14.72 -12.76 -5.10
C THR A 281 14.04 -11.70 -4.22
N VAL A 282 14.73 -11.24 -3.18
CA VAL A 282 14.26 -10.11 -2.34
C VAL A 282 14.08 -8.82 -3.15
N GLU A 283 14.82 -8.65 -4.25
CA GLU A 283 14.74 -7.48 -5.14
C GLU A 283 13.66 -7.60 -6.22
N SER A 284 12.97 -8.74 -6.33
CA SER A 284 12.00 -8.96 -7.40
C SER A 284 10.82 -8.00 -7.32
N ALA A 285 10.29 -7.76 -6.11
CA ALA A 285 9.21 -6.80 -5.90
C ALA A 285 9.66 -5.36 -6.22
N TRP A 286 10.90 -4.99 -5.84
CA TRP A 286 11.48 -3.69 -6.20
C TRP A 286 11.63 -3.54 -7.71
N THR A 287 12.18 -4.56 -8.37
CA THR A 287 12.45 -4.56 -9.81
C THR A 287 11.17 -4.40 -10.62
N ILE A 288 10.13 -5.17 -10.30
CA ILE A 288 8.84 -5.11 -11.03
C ILE A 288 8.17 -3.75 -10.85
N ASN A 289 8.14 -3.24 -9.62
CA ASN A 289 7.61 -1.91 -9.34
C ASN A 289 8.40 -0.84 -10.10
N LYS A 290 9.73 -0.84 -9.97
CA LYS A 290 10.59 0.21 -10.52
C LYS A 290 10.58 0.21 -12.05
N LEU A 291 10.56 -0.93 -12.70
CA LEU A 291 10.56 -0.99 -14.17
C LEU A 291 9.20 -0.64 -14.80
N SER A 292 8.10 -0.86 -14.09
CA SER A 292 6.78 -0.47 -14.57
C SER A 292 6.53 1.01 -14.33
N ALA A 293 6.36 1.80 -15.40
CA ALA A 293 5.99 3.22 -15.28
C ALA A 293 4.57 3.37 -14.70
N THR A 294 3.72 2.39 -14.93
CA THR A 294 2.38 2.32 -14.34
C THR A 294 2.46 2.25 -12.82
N LEU A 295 3.32 1.39 -12.27
CA LEU A 295 3.40 1.17 -10.82
C LEU A 295 4.17 2.28 -10.10
N SER A 296 5.25 2.78 -10.69
CA SER A 296 6.12 3.78 -10.08
C SER A 296 5.71 5.23 -10.34
N TRP A 297 5.07 5.52 -11.47
CA TRP A 297 4.73 6.89 -11.90
C TRP A 297 3.24 7.13 -12.14
N PHE A 298 2.39 6.11 -11.95
CA PHE A 298 0.98 6.14 -12.36
C PHE A 298 0.81 6.66 -13.79
N ALA A 299 1.67 6.15 -14.67
CA ALA A 299 1.74 6.58 -16.06
C ALA A 299 0.49 6.13 -16.84
N ASN A 300 -0.14 7.10 -17.52
CA ASN A 300 -1.22 6.84 -18.46
C ASN A 300 -0.66 6.81 -19.88
N HIS A 301 -0.36 5.61 -20.37
CA HIS A 301 0.14 5.43 -21.72
C HIS A 301 -0.96 5.70 -22.76
N SER A 302 -0.60 6.37 -23.85
CA SER A 302 -1.52 6.70 -24.95
C SER A 302 -1.40 5.76 -26.15
N SER A 303 -0.32 4.98 -26.25
CA SER A 303 -0.07 4.06 -27.35
C SER A 303 0.87 2.93 -26.94
N ILE A 304 0.79 1.80 -27.66
CA ILE A 304 1.69 0.66 -27.45
C ILE A 304 3.16 1.03 -27.70
N HIS A 305 3.43 1.90 -28.68
CA HIS A 305 4.77 2.42 -28.93
C HIS A 305 5.29 3.19 -27.71
N GLY A 306 4.45 4.04 -27.12
CA GLY A 306 4.78 4.76 -25.89
C GLY A 306 5.10 3.83 -24.72
N VAL A 307 4.33 2.75 -24.55
CA VAL A 307 4.60 1.70 -23.54
C VAL A 307 5.97 1.08 -23.78
N VAL A 308 6.28 0.63 -25.00
CA VAL A 308 7.56 -0.04 -25.29
C VAL A 308 8.74 0.90 -25.06
N VAL A 309 8.66 2.16 -25.52
CA VAL A 309 9.69 3.16 -25.28
C VAL A 309 9.88 3.39 -23.78
N SER A 310 8.78 3.49 -23.02
CA SER A 310 8.80 3.59 -21.57
C SER A 310 9.54 2.43 -20.92
N CYS A 311 9.15 1.19 -21.24
CA CYS A 311 9.75 -0.03 -20.71
C CYS A 311 11.26 -0.08 -20.97
N PHE A 312 11.69 0.24 -22.19
CA PHE A 312 13.10 0.23 -22.57
C PHE A 312 13.90 1.28 -21.82
N ARG A 313 13.41 2.53 -21.76
CA ARG A 313 14.09 3.60 -21.03
C ARG A 313 14.28 3.24 -19.57
N ARG A 314 13.24 2.70 -18.92
CA ARG A 314 13.30 2.32 -17.50
C ARG A 314 14.25 1.14 -17.25
N LEU A 315 14.21 0.12 -18.09
CA LEU A 315 15.17 -0.99 -18.03
C LEU A 315 16.60 -0.46 -18.12
N LEU A 316 16.90 0.34 -19.13
CA LEU A 316 18.25 0.89 -19.34
C LEU A 316 18.68 1.95 -18.31
N THR A 317 17.78 2.36 -17.41
CA THR A 317 18.05 3.39 -16.39
C THR A 317 18.17 2.82 -14.99
N TYR A 318 17.28 1.89 -14.62
CA TYR A 318 17.10 1.47 -13.23
C TYR A 318 17.52 0.03 -12.96
N SER A 319 17.59 -0.83 -13.98
CA SER A 319 17.85 -2.24 -13.76
C SER A 319 19.32 -2.50 -13.40
N LEU A 320 19.57 -3.69 -12.84
CA LEU A 320 20.92 -4.20 -12.61
C LEU A 320 21.66 -4.46 -13.93
N TYR A 321 20.94 -4.92 -14.96
CA TYR A 321 21.48 -5.26 -16.26
C TYR A 321 20.87 -4.38 -17.34
N ARG A 322 21.61 -3.34 -17.75
CA ARG A 322 21.16 -2.26 -18.65
C ARG A 322 21.63 -2.51 -20.07
N HIS A 323 21.05 -3.53 -20.70
CA HIS A 323 21.46 -3.95 -22.04
C HIS A 323 20.31 -3.91 -23.06
N TRP A 324 20.58 -3.37 -24.24
CA TRP A 324 19.57 -3.21 -25.29
C TRP A 324 19.01 -4.56 -25.79
N ASP A 325 19.88 -5.54 -26.03
CA ASP A 325 19.44 -6.85 -26.52
C ASP A 325 18.62 -7.61 -25.47
N LEU A 326 18.92 -7.39 -24.19
CA LEU A 326 18.11 -7.93 -23.09
C LEU A 326 16.72 -7.29 -23.11
N ALA A 327 16.61 -5.97 -23.29
CA ALA A 327 15.31 -5.30 -23.42
C ALA A 327 14.50 -5.83 -24.61
N GLN A 328 15.14 -6.07 -25.75
CA GLN A 328 14.50 -6.69 -26.92
C GLN A 328 14.01 -8.10 -26.63
N LEU A 329 14.78 -8.89 -25.88
CA LEU A 329 14.41 -10.25 -25.53
C LEU A 329 13.23 -10.28 -24.54
N VAL A 330 13.24 -9.41 -23.53
CA VAL A 330 12.12 -9.23 -22.59
C VAL A 330 10.84 -8.78 -23.30
N LEU A 331 10.95 -7.94 -24.33
CA LEU A 331 9.80 -7.60 -25.16
C LEU A 331 9.23 -8.82 -25.90
N LYS A 332 10.09 -9.71 -26.42
CA LYS A 332 9.65 -10.98 -27.03
C LYS A 332 8.99 -11.91 -26.02
N ASP A 333 9.49 -11.97 -24.79
CA ASP A 333 8.87 -12.71 -23.69
C ASP A 333 7.48 -12.17 -23.37
N THR A 334 7.37 -10.85 -23.24
CA THR A 334 6.10 -10.15 -22.98
C THR A 334 5.08 -10.50 -24.06
N ILE A 335 5.46 -10.42 -25.34
CA ILE A 335 4.60 -10.81 -26.46
C ILE A 335 4.19 -12.29 -26.37
N SER A 336 5.10 -13.17 -25.96
CA SER A 336 4.83 -14.61 -25.83
C SER A 336 3.85 -14.90 -24.69
N ILE A 337 4.02 -14.26 -23.53
CA ILE A 337 3.08 -14.30 -22.41
C ILE A 337 1.69 -13.85 -22.84
N LEU A 338 1.59 -12.71 -23.54
CA LEU A 338 0.31 -12.17 -24.01
C LEU A 338 -0.37 -13.10 -25.03
N LYS A 339 0.41 -13.73 -25.93
CA LYS A 339 -0.11 -14.69 -26.94
C LYS A 339 -0.65 -15.98 -26.32
N LEU A 340 -0.15 -16.40 -25.16
CA LEU A 340 -0.69 -17.55 -24.42
C LEU A 340 -2.06 -17.23 -23.78
N GLY A 341 -2.48 -15.97 -23.80
CA GLY A 341 -3.81 -15.52 -23.42
C GLY A 341 -3.98 -15.26 -21.93
N ARG A 342 -5.19 -14.84 -21.56
CA ARG A 342 -5.51 -14.28 -20.22
C ARG A 342 -5.12 -15.16 -19.04
N ARG A 343 -5.16 -16.49 -19.20
CA ARG A 343 -4.77 -17.41 -18.12
C ARG A 343 -3.29 -17.31 -17.79
N GLN A 344 -2.42 -17.20 -18.81
CA GLN A 344 -0.99 -17.03 -18.56
C GLN A 344 -0.71 -15.68 -17.90
N VAL A 345 -1.33 -14.62 -18.40
CA VAL A 345 -1.20 -13.28 -17.82
C VAL A 345 -1.66 -13.28 -16.35
N LEU A 346 -2.76 -13.98 -16.04
CA LEU A 346 -3.26 -14.09 -14.68
C LEU A 346 -2.28 -14.81 -13.75
N LYS A 347 -1.56 -15.85 -14.23
CA LYS A 347 -0.50 -16.51 -13.45
C LYS A 347 0.64 -15.52 -13.13
N CYS A 348 1.08 -14.75 -14.12
CA CYS A 348 2.10 -13.71 -13.93
C CYS A 348 1.64 -12.69 -12.88
N LEU A 349 0.41 -12.19 -12.98
CA LEU A 349 -0.12 -11.21 -12.02
C LEU A 349 -0.32 -11.78 -10.62
N LEU A 350 -0.72 -13.05 -10.48
CA LEU A 350 -0.82 -13.70 -9.17
C LEU A 350 0.55 -13.86 -8.50
N GLU A 351 1.60 -14.09 -9.28
CA GLU A 351 2.97 -14.10 -8.79
C GLU A 351 3.42 -12.70 -8.35
N VAL A 352 3.17 -11.66 -9.16
CA VAL A 352 3.40 -10.25 -8.78
C VAL A 352 2.64 -9.91 -7.49
N HIS A 353 1.37 -10.32 -7.40
CA HIS A 353 0.53 -10.09 -6.24
C HIS A 353 1.13 -10.73 -4.99
N SER A 354 1.59 -11.99 -5.11
CA SER A 354 2.27 -12.67 -4.02
C SER A 354 3.56 -11.95 -3.61
N LEU A 355 4.39 -11.50 -4.55
CA LEU A 355 5.62 -10.77 -4.25
C LEU A 355 5.35 -9.46 -3.49
N PHE A 356 4.37 -8.68 -3.93
CA PHE A 356 4.03 -7.41 -3.31
C PHE A 356 3.44 -7.58 -1.90
N ASN A 357 2.68 -8.64 -1.64
CA ASN A 357 2.19 -8.95 -0.29
C ASN A 357 3.28 -9.30 0.72
N HIS A 358 4.49 -9.63 0.27
CA HIS A 358 5.62 -9.96 1.16
C HIS A 358 6.74 -8.92 1.07
N SER A 359 6.46 -7.75 0.49
CA SER A 359 7.42 -6.66 0.34
C SER A 359 6.77 -5.37 0.80
N GLU A 360 6.95 -5.02 2.06
CA GLU A 360 6.49 -3.73 2.60
C GLU A 360 7.22 -2.56 1.91
N PRO A 361 6.54 -1.45 1.56
CA PRO A 361 5.09 -1.21 1.59
C PRO A 361 4.37 -1.51 0.24
N ARG A 362 4.94 -2.36 -0.63
CA ARG A 362 4.43 -2.63 -2.00
C ARG A 362 3.09 -3.37 -2.05
N TYR A 363 2.59 -3.95 -0.95
CA TYR A 363 1.25 -4.53 -0.90
C TYR A 363 0.17 -3.51 -1.30
N LEU A 364 0.42 -2.22 -1.09
CA LEU A 364 -0.44 -1.12 -1.54
C LEU A 364 -0.63 -1.09 -3.06
N LEU A 365 0.37 -1.52 -3.85
CA LEU A 365 0.25 -1.66 -5.30
C LEU A 365 -0.68 -2.82 -5.69
N ASN A 366 -0.88 -3.82 -4.83
CA ASN A 366 -1.91 -4.82 -5.06
C ASN A 366 -3.29 -4.20 -4.96
N GLN A 367 -3.53 -3.40 -3.93
CA GLN A 367 -4.80 -2.72 -3.70
C GLN A 367 -5.08 -1.68 -4.81
N LEU A 368 -4.06 -0.96 -5.28
CA LEU A 368 -4.21 0.05 -6.34
C LEU A 368 -4.34 -0.54 -7.75
N TYR A 369 -3.67 -1.66 -8.05
CA TYR A 369 -3.57 -2.20 -9.40
C TYR A 369 -3.82 -3.70 -9.48
N ILE A 370 -2.97 -4.51 -8.84
CA ILE A 370 -2.83 -5.93 -9.21
C ILE A 370 -4.08 -6.75 -8.86
N SER A 371 -4.73 -6.48 -7.73
CA SER A 371 -5.96 -7.17 -7.32
C SER A 371 -7.09 -6.92 -8.32
N ASP A 372 -7.31 -5.66 -8.70
CA ASP A 372 -8.34 -5.29 -9.67
C ASP A 372 -8.05 -5.86 -11.06
N TYR A 373 -6.77 -5.92 -11.48
CA TYR A 373 -6.36 -6.62 -12.71
C TYR A 373 -6.72 -8.11 -12.68
N CYS A 374 -6.42 -8.79 -11.58
CA CYS A 374 -6.73 -10.21 -11.39
C CYS A 374 -8.24 -10.48 -11.42
N ILE A 375 -9.06 -9.60 -10.86
CA ILE A 375 -10.53 -9.70 -10.91
C ILE A 375 -11.02 -9.45 -12.35
N TRP A 376 -10.58 -8.36 -12.98
CA TRP A 376 -11.05 -7.93 -14.28
C TRP A 376 -10.71 -8.93 -15.42
N LEU A 377 -9.49 -9.47 -15.45
CA LEU A 377 -9.06 -10.42 -16.49
C LEU A 377 -9.83 -11.75 -16.50
N GLN A 378 -10.55 -12.08 -15.43
CA GLN A 378 -11.43 -13.25 -15.41
C GLN A 378 -12.64 -13.08 -16.33
N ARG A 379 -13.02 -11.83 -16.63
CA ARG A 379 -14.22 -11.47 -17.41
C ARG A 379 -13.92 -10.76 -18.73
N ALA A 380 -12.77 -10.10 -18.83
CA ALA A 380 -12.33 -9.35 -20.00
C ALA A 380 -12.22 -10.19 -21.28
#